data_AF-A0AA48HXS1-F1
#
_entry.id   AF-A0AA48HXS1-F1
#
_cell.length_a   1.000
_cell.length_b   1.000
_cell.length_c   1.000
_cell.angle_alpha   90.00
_cell.angle_beta   90.00
_cell.angle_gamma   90.00
#
_symmetry.space_group_name_H-M   'P 1'
#
loop_
_entity.id
_entity.type
_entity.pdbx_description
1 polymer ?
#
loop_
_entity_poly.entity_id
_entity_poly.type
_entity_poly.pdbx_seq_one_letter_code
_entity_poly.pdbx_strand_id
1 'polypeptide(L)'
;MKGPLFYSKILLFGEYGIIKDSKGLSIPYNFFKGALKWDKNNSEMAQESNKSLKAYAAYLKALEIKEEGLVSFDIEALERDVAEGMYFDSSIPQGYGIGSSGALVAAIYDRYATDKITVLENLTREKLLQLKTIFGKMESFFHGKSSGLDPLNSYLSLPILINSKDNIESTSIPSQNTEGKGAVFLLDSGITGETAPMVQIFMENMKQEGFRNMIKDQFIKHTDACVEDFLNGNIKSLFGNLKQLSNVVFDNFKPMIPSKFHQLWQKGIETNDYYLKLCGSGGGGYILGFTQDLDKAKKALKGHTLEVVYNF
;
A
#
# COMPACT_ATOMS: atom_id res chain seq x y z
N MET A 1 -19.48 -20.79 -2.84
CA MET A 1 -19.42 -20.12 -1.51
C MET A 1 -18.43 -18.96 -1.65
N LYS A 2 -18.64 -17.79 -1.03
CA LYS A 2 -17.68 -16.67 -1.10
C LYS A 2 -16.81 -16.71 0.16
N GLY A 3 -15.49 -16.65 0.02
CA GLY A 3 -14.57 -16.51 1.14
C GLY A 3 -14.65 -15.12 1.80
N PRO A 4 -13.88 -14.89 2.89
CA PRO A 4 -13.79 -13.57 3.51
C PRO A 4 -13.27 -12.52 2.53
N LEU A 5 -13.65 -11.26 2.77
CA LEU A 5 -13.21 -10.11 1.97
C LEU A 5 -11.90 -9.56 2.54
N PHE A 6 -10.93 -9.36 1.65
CA PHE A 6 -9.66 -8.72 1.97
C PHE A 6 -9.58 -7.40 1.24
N TYR A 7 -9.37 -6.32 2.00
CA TYR A 7 -9.41 -4.96 1.47
C TYR A 7 -8.05 -4.52 0.97
N SER A 8 -8.06 -3.59 0.02
CA SER A 8 -6.87 -2.86 -0.38
C SER A 8 -6.34 -2.01 0.79
N LYS A 9 -5.13 -1.47 0.62
CA LYS A 9 -4.50 -0.60 1.62
C LYS A 9 -3.94 0.63 0.95
N ILE A 10 -3.85 1.72 1.70
CA ILE A 10 -3.15 2.93 1.29
C ILE A 10 -2.02 3.18 2.26
N LEU A 11 -0.80 3.28 1.74
CA LEU A 11 0.31 3.86 2.51
C LEU A 11 0.13 5.39 2.43
N LEU A 12 -0.43 5.99 3.49
CA LEU A 12 -0.62 7.45 3.54
C LEU A 12 0.74 8.15 3.50
N PHE A 13 1.70 7.62 4.27
CA PHE A 13 3.05 8.15 4.41
C PHE A 13 4.06 7.01 4.60
N GLY A 14 5.30 7.21 4.16
CA GLY A 14 6.43 6.32 4.44
C GLY A 14 7.08 5.68 3.20
N GLU A 15 6.60 5.96 1.99
CA GLU A 15 7.20 5.48 0.74
C GLU A 15 8.70 5.76 0.72
N TYR A 16 9.50 4.73 0.47
CA TYR A 16 10.98 4.76 0.51
C TYR A 16 11.62 5.12 1.87
N GLY A 17 11.02 6.03 2.64
CA GLY A 17 11.49 6.46 3.96
C GLY A 17 11.55 5.33 4.97
N ILE A 18 10.62 4.36 4.94
CA ILE A 18 10.64 3.19 5.84
C ILE A 18 11.94 2.37 5.69
N ILE A 19 12.57 2.36 4.51
CA ILE A 19 13.85 1.69 4.25
C ILE A 19 15.01 2.40 5.00
N LYS A 20 14.78 3.64 5.45
CA LYS A 20 15.71 4.54 6.13
C LYS A 20 15.22 4.95 7.51
N ASP A 21 14.47 4.07 8.17
CA ASP A 21 13.97 4.26 9.54
C ASP A 21 13.08 5.49 9.73
N SER A 22 12.42 5.96 8.67
CA SER A 22 11.33 6.94 8.74
C SER A 22 10.06 6.27 9.24
N LYS A 23 9.16 7.08 9.81
CA LYS A 23 7.80 6.69 10.11
C LYS A 23 7.00 6.41 8.83
N GLY A 24 6.00 5.55 8.97
CA GLY A 24 5.00 5.31 7.95
C GLY A 24 3.63 5.05 8.57
N LEU A 25 2.58 5.33 7.81
CA LEU A 25 1.20 5.08 8.22
C LEU A 25 0.46 4.41 7.07
N SER A 26 0.08 3.16 7.29
CA SER A 26 -0.76 2.40 6.34
C SER A 26 -2.17 2.28 6.89
N ILE A 27 -3.16 2.59 6.07
CA ILE A 27 -4.58 2.46 6.43
C ILE A 27 -5.29 1.47 5.48
N PRO A 28 -6.32 0.77 5.97
CA PRO A 28 -7.21 0.01 5.11
C PRO A 28 -7.96 0.93 4.15
N TYR A 29 -8.19 0.48 2.92
CA TYR A 29 -9.03 1.16 1.95
C TYR A 29 -10.11 0.20 1.44
N ASN A 30 -11.32 0.38 1.96
CA ASN A 30 -12.40 -0.61 1.84
C ASN A 30 -13.13 -0.56 0.48
N PHE A 31 -12.82 0.43 -0.36
CA PHE A 31 -13.45 0.59 -1.67
C PHE A 31 -13.07 -0.56 -2.61
N PHE A 32 -11.79 -0.94 -2.63
CA PHE A 32 -11.32 -2.10 -3.37
C PHE A 32 -11.10 -3.29 -2.45
N LYS A 33 -11.45 -4.47 -2.96
CA LYS A 33 -11.43 -5.72 -2.20
C LYS A 33 -11.28 -6.93 -3.10
N GLY A 34 -10.82 -8.03 -2.53
CA GLY A 34 -10.81 -9.33 -3.19
C GLY A 34 -11.27 -10.46 -2.27
N ALA A 35 -11.65 -11.57 -2.90
CA ALA A 35 -12.00 -12.81 -2.21
C ALA A 35 -11.71 -14.03 -3.08
N LEU A 36 -11.39 -15.15 -2.43
CA LEU A 36 -11.35 -16.45 -3.07
C LEU A 36 -12.78 -16.91 -3.40
N LYS A 37 -12.96 -17.41 -4.62
CA LYS A 37 -14.22 -17.92 -5.15
C LYS A 37 -14.03 -19.27 -5.85
N TRP A 38 -15.10 -20.07 -5.86
CA TRP A 38 -15.16 -21.43 -6.41
C TRP A 38 -16.31 -21.62 -7.41
N ASP A 39 -16.99 -20.54 -7.81
CA ASP A 39 -18.00 -20.62 -8.84
C ASP A 39 -17.36 -20.83 -10.22
N LYS A 40 -18.09 -21.51 -11.12
CA LYS A 40 -17.64 -21.75 -12.50
C LYS A 40 -17.64 -20.43 -13.26
N ASN A 41 -16.52 -19.73 -13.23
CA ASN A 41 -16.29 -18.50 -13.97
C ASN A 41 -15.26 -18.75 -15.08
N ASN A 42 -15.72 -18.69 -16.33
CA ASN A 42 -14.89 -18.92 -17.51
C ASN A 42 -14.30 -17.63 -18.10
N SER A 43 -14.36 -16.50 -17.38
CA SER A 43 -13.71 -15.26 -17.83
C SER A 43 -12.19 -15.44 -17.89
N GLU A 44 -11.54 -14.72 -18.82
CA GLU A 44 -10.08 -14.71 -18.95
C GLU A 44 -9.40 -14.32 -17.63
N MET A 45 -9.93 -13.30 -16.93
CA MET A 45 -9.42 -12.88 -15.62
C MET A 45 -9.44 -14.00 -14.57
N ALA A 46 -10.52 -14.80 -14.52
CA ALA A 46 -10.62 -15.92 -13.59
C ALA A 46 -9.62 -17.02 -13.93
N GLN A 47 -9.41 -17.32 -15.21
CA GLN A 47 -8.45 -18.31 -15.67
C GLN A 47 -7.00 -17.88 -15.41
N GLU A 48 -6.67 -16.61 -15.64
CA GLU A 48 -5.34 -16.05 -15.30
C GLU A 48 -5.09 -16.06 -13.80
N SER A 49 -6.10 -15.68 -13.01
CA SER A 49 -6.06 -15.73 -11.55
C SER A 49 -5.83 -17.16 -11.04
N ASN A 50 -6.56 -18.15 -11.58
CA ASN A 50 -6.35 -19.57 -11.25
C ASN A 50 -4.95 -20.06 -11.65
N LYS A 51 -4.45 -19.70 -12.83
CA LYS A 51 -3.09 -20.04 -13.27
C LYS A 51 -2.03 -19.45 -12.34
N SER A 52 -2.21 -18.20 -11.91
CA SER A 52 -1.34 -17.55 -10.92
C SER A 52 -1.37 -18.28 -9.58
N LEU A 53 -2.57 -18.63 -9.08
CA LEU A 53 -2.74 -19.42 -7.85
C LEU A 53 -2.04 -20.78 -7.91
N LYS A 54 -2.07 -21.46 -9.06
CA LYS A 54 -1.35 -22.73 -9.25
C LYS A 54 0.16 -22.57 -9.09
N ALA A 55 0.73 -21.52 -9.68
CA ALA A 55 2.15 -21.20 -9.51
C ALA A 55 2.47 -20.80 -8.06
N TYR A 56 1.54 -20.08 -7.42
CA TYR A 56 1.70 -19.64 -6.04
C TYR A 56 1.62 -20.80 -5.04
N ALA A 57 0.74 -21.78 -5.24
CA ALA A 57 0.67 -22.99 -4.42
C ALA A 57 2.00 -23.77 -4.45
N ALA A 58 2.59 -23.93 -5.64
CA ALA A 58 3.90 -24.56 -5.78
C ALA A 58 5.00 -23.77 -5.05
N TYR A 59 4.94 -22.44 -5.10
CA TYR A 59 5.86 -21.57 -4.36
C TYR A 59 5.72 -21.74 -2.84
N LEU A 60 4.49 -21.76 -2.30
CA LEU A 60 4.26 -21.91 -0.86
C LEU A 60 4.72 -23.27 -0.33
N LYS A 61 4.52 -24.34 -1.10
CA LYS A 61 5.05 -25.67 -0.78
C LYS A 61 6.57 -25.68 -0.68
N ALA A 62 7.26 -25.01 -1.59
CA ALA A 62 8.72 -24.86 -1.54
C ALA A 62 9.17 -23.94 -0.39
N LEU A 63 8.38 -22.90 -0.09
CA LEU A 63 8.65 -21.96 1.00
C LEU A 63 8.60 -22.65 2.37
N GLU A 64 7.59 -23.49 2.62
CA GLU A 64 7.41 -24.24 3.86
C GLU A 64 8.61 -25.16 4.15
N ILE A 65 9.15 -25.84 3.12
CA ILE A 65 10.35 -26.68 3.24
C ILE A 65 11.59 -25.82 3.52
N LYS A 66 11.71 -24.67 2.86
CA LYS A 66 12.90 -23.82 2.93
C LYS A 66 12.99 -23.05 4.26
N GLU A 67 11.87 -22.58 4.77
CA GLU A 67 11.78 -21.78 5.99
C GLU A 67 11.09 -22.61 7.08
N GLU A 68 11.67 -23.78 7.37
CA GLU A 68 11.13 -24.74 8.34
C GLU A 68 10.77 -24.06 9.67
N GLY A 69 9.53 -24.27 10.13
CA GLY A 69 9.02 -23.71 11.38
C GLY A 69 8.55 -22.25 11.31
N LEU A 70 8.65 -21.57 10.16
CA LEU A 70 8.15 -20.20 10.01
C LEU A 70 6.63 -20.15 9.87
N VAL A 71 6.07 -20.98 8.99
CA VAL A 71 4.64 -21.11 8.69
C VAL A 71 4.39 -22.44 8.00
N SER A 72 3.24 -23.05 8.29
CA SER A 72 2.77 -24.26 7.62
C SER A 72 1.42 -24.03 6.94
N PHE A 73 1.15 -24.81 5.90
CA PHE A 73 -0.06 -24.67 5.10
C PHE A 73 -0.74 -26.01 4.84
N ASP A 74 -2.06 -26.01 4.73
CA ASP A 74 -2.82 -27.11 4.12
C ASP A 74 -2.68 -27.05 2.59
N ILE A 75 -1.50 -27.48 2.10
CA ILE A 75 -1.15 -27.46 0.68
C ILE A 75 -2.06 -28.40 -0.13
N GLU A 76 -2.48 -29.53 0.43
CA GLU A 76 -3.37 -30.47 -0.25
C GLU A 76 -4.74 -29.83 -0.53
N ALA A 77 -5.33 -29.14 0.46
CA ALA A 77 -6.56 -28.40 0.25
C ALA A 77 -6.38 -27.26 -0.76
N LEU A 78 -5.28 -26.51 -0.69
CA LEU A 78 -4.99 -25.43 -1.64
C LEU A 78 -4.87 -25.97 -3.08
N GLU A 79 -4.09 -27.01 -3.31
CA GLU A 79 -3.89 -27.62 -4.63
C GLU A 79 -5.22 -28.19 -5.18
N ARG A 80 -6.04 -28.82 -4.33
CA ARG A 80 -7.37 -29.32 -4.71
C ARG A 80 -8.30 -28.18 -5.11
N ASP A 81 -8.42 -27.15 -4.27
CA ASP A 81 -9.33 -26.03 -4.52
C ASP A 81 -8.92 -25.28 -5.81
N VAL A 82 -7.62 -25.10 -6.07
CA VAL A 82 -7.12 -24.56 -7.34
C VAL A 82 -7.46 -25.48 -8.53
N ALA A 83 -7.32 -26.80 -8.39
CA ALA A 83 -7.67 -27.75 -9.45
C ALA A 83 -9.17 -27.78 -9.77
N GLU A 84 -10.02 -27.49 -8.78
CA GLU A 84 -11.48 -27.35 -8.92
C GLU A 84 -11.91 -25.99 -9.52
N GLY A 85 -10.95 -25.10 -9.82
CA GLY A 85 -11.21 -23.83 -10.47
C GLY A 85 -11.29 -22.63 -9.53
N MET A 86 -10.78 -22.75 -8.28
CA MET A 86 -10.70 -21.59 -7.38
C MET A 86 -9.91 -20.45 -8.03
N TYR A 87 -10.44 -19.24 -7.92
CA TYR A 87 -9.79 -18.04 -8.40
C TYR A 87 -9.94 -16.90 -7.38
N PHE A 88 -9.02 -15.95 -7.40
CA PHE A 88 -9.12 -14.72 -6.64
C PHE A 88 -9.87 -13.67 -7.46
N ASP A 89 -11.07 -13.32 -7.02
CA ASP A 89 -11.88 -12.26 -7.60
C ASP A 89 -11.57 -10.95 -6.90
N SER A 90 -11.02 -9.98 -7.63
CA SER A 90 -10.49 -8.73 -7.05
C SER A 90 -10.94 -7.52 -7.86
N SER A 91 -11.45 -6.51 -7.17
CA SER A 91 -11.64 -5.17 -7.73
C SER A 91 -10.39 -4.29 -7.59
N ILE A 92 -9.35 -4.75 -6.90
CA ILE A 92 -8.12 -3.99 -6.64
C ILE A 92 -7.29 -3.89 -7.93
N PRO A 93 -7.10 -2.68 -8.50
CA PRO A 93 -6.30 -2.50 -9.70
C PRO A 93 -4.84 -2.90 -9.48
N GLN A 94 -4.28 -3.68 -10.40
CA GLN A 94 -2.88 -4.11 -10.35
C GLN A 94 -1.95 -3.00 -10.83
N GLY A 95 -0.81 -2.81 -10.16
CA GLY A 95 0.15 -1.74 -10.50
C GLY A 95 -0.27 -0.33 -10.07
N TYR A 96 -1.31 -0.22 -9.22
CA TYR A 96 -1.86 1.07 -8.76
C TYR A 96 -1.38 1.52 -7.37
N GLY A 97 -0.48 0.75 -6.72
CA GLY A 97 0.10 1.12 -5.43
C GLY A 97 -0.77 0.83 -4.19
N ILE A 98 -1.95 0.23 -4.37
CA ILE A 98 -2.94 0.00 -3.30
C ILE A 98 -3.01 -1.46 -2.78
N GLY A 99 -1.99 -2.29 -3.08
CA GLY A 99 -1.78 -3.57 -2.40
C GLY A 99 -2.59 -4.77 -2.92
N SER A 100 -2.73 -4.95 -4.25
CA SER A 100 -3.42 -6.12 -4.81
C SER A 100 -2.79 -7.46 -4.43
N SER A 101 -1.45 -7.56 -4.41
CA SER A 101 -0.75 -8.78 -3.96
C SER A 101 -1.01 -9.02 -2.48
N GLY A 102 -1.01 -7.95 -1.68
CA GLY A 102 -1.28 -8.01 -0.24
C GLY A 102 -2.60 -8.69 0.09
N ALA A 103 -3.68 -8.32 -0.60
CA ALA A 103 -5.00 -8.92 -0.38
C ALA A 103 -5.05 -10.40 -0.75
N LEU A 104 -4.39 -10.81 -1.83
CA LEU A 104 -4.30 -12.21 -2.23
C LEU A 104 -3.49 -13.03 -1.20
N VAL A 105 -2.32 -12.53 -0.79
CA VAL A 105 -1.49 -13.17 0.24
C VAL A 105 -2.25 -13.33 1.55
N ALA A 106 -2.95 -12.28 1.99
CA ALA A 106 -3.80 -12.32 3.17
C ALA A 106 -4.91 -13.37 3.06
N ALA A 107 -5.56 -13.47 1.90
CA ALA A 107 -6.61 -14.46 1.65
C ALA A 107 -6.10 -15.91 1.72
N ILE A 108 -4.91 -16.17 1.17
CA ILE A 108 -4.30 -17.50 1.21
C ILE A 108 -3.84 -17.84 2.63
N TYR A 109 -3.20 -16.91 3.34
CA TYR A 109 -2.81 -17.13 4.74
C TYR A 109 -4.03 -17.41 5.61
N ASP A 110 -5.09 -16.61 5.48
CA ASP A 110 -6.31 -16.83 6.25
C ASP A 110 -6.94 -18.19 5.94
N ARG A 111 -6.97 -18.60 4.67
CA ARG A 111 -7.67 -19.84 4.32
C ARG A 111 -6.88 -21.11 4.63
N TYR A 112 -5.56 -21.09 4.41
CA TYR A 112 -4.76 -22.30 4.33
C TYR A 112 -3.61 -22.39 5.34
N ALA A 113 -3.26 -21.31 6.05
CA ALA A 113 -2.21 -21.43 7.07
C ALA A 113 -2.70 -22.23 8.28
N THR A 114 -1.88 -23.16 8.76
CA THR A 114 -2.13 -23.95 9.98
C THR A 114 -1.52 -23.24 11.19
N ASP A 115 -2.13 -23.42 12.37
CA ASP A 115 -1.69 -22.76 13.63
C ASP A 115 -1.44 -21.25 13.49
N LYS A 116 -2.23 -20.60 12.63
CA LYS A 116 -2.07 -19.19 12.25
C LYS A 116 -2.38 -18.25 13.42
N ILE A 117 -1.71 -17.10 13.42
CA ILE A 117 -2.08 -15.98 14.30
C ILE A 117 -3.39 -15.40 13.76
N THR A 118 -4.47 -15.54 14.53
CA THR A 118 -5.79 -15.06 14.12
C THR A 118 -5.99 -13.57 14.45
N VAL A 119 -6.86 -12.90 13.69
CA VAL A 119 -7.26 -11.50 13.96
C VAL A 119 -8.06 -11.33 15.27
N LEU A 120 -8.53 -12.44 15.86
CA LEU A 120 -9.35 -12.45 17.07
C LEU A 120 -8.51 -12.49 18.36
N GLU A 121 -7.23 -12.82 18.25
CA GLU A 121 -6.32 -12.85 19.39
C GLU A 121 -5.80 -11.46 19.75
N ASN A 122 -5.26 -11.33 20.98
CA ASN A 122 -4.53 -10.13 21.36
C ASN A 122 -3.26 -9.97 20.49
N LEU A 123 -3.21 -8.93 19.65
CA LEU A 123 -2.13 -8.64 18.72
C LEU A 123 -1.00 -7.89 19.44
N THR A 124 -0.02 -8.63 19.94
CA THR A 124 1.21 -8.05 20.49
C THR A 124 2.16 -7.61 19.37
N ARG A 125 3.13 -6.74 19.68
CA ARG A 125 4.19 -6.34 18.75
C ARG A 125 4.95 -7.54 18.17
N GLU A 126 5.23 -8.55 19.00
CA GLU A 126 5.90 -9.79 18.58
C GLU A 126 5.08 -10.53 17.51
N LYS A 127 3.77 -10.70 17.73
CA LYS A 127 2.86 -11.30 16.75
C LYS A 127 2.78 -10.50 15.45
N LEU A 128 2.75 -9.17 15.54
CA LEU A 128 2.77 -8.30 14.35
C LEU A 128 4.07 -8.48 13.56
N LEU A 129 5.23 -8.58 14.22
CA LEU A 129 6.51 -8.82 13.57
C LEU A 129 6.61 -10.24 12.97
N GLN A 130 6.04 -11.25 13.64
CA GLN A 130 5.96 -12.60 13.10
C GLN A 130 5.09 -12.64 11.84
N LEU A 131 3.87 -12.07 11.89
CA LEU A 131 2.99 -11.94 10.73
C LEU A 131 3.68 -11.19 9.59
N LYS A 132 4.31 -10.04 9.88
CA LYS A 132 5.07 -9.27 8.88
C LYS A 132 6.16 -10.12 8.23
N THR A 133 6.88 -10.93 9.00
CA THR A 133 7.94 -11.81 8.49
C THR A 133 7.37 -12.88 7.55
N ILE A 134 6.31 -13.57 7.99
CA ILE A 134 5.59 -14.58 7.19
C ILE A 134 5.09 -13.94 5.88
N PHE A 135 4.37 -12.83 5.99
CA PHE A 135 3.82 -12.11 4.85
C PHE A 135 4.88 -11.59 3.89
N GLY A 136 6.03 -11.13 4.40
CA GLY A 136 7.15 -10.70 3.57
C GLY A 136 7.71 -11.86 2.73
N LYS A 137 7.80 -13.06 3.31
CA LYS A 137 8.19 -14.27 2.57
C LYS A 137 7.14 -14.67 1.55
N MET A 138 5.87 -14.75 1.96
CA MET A 138 4.76 -15.10 1.08
C MET A 138 4.62 -14.15 -0.12
N GLU A 139 4.74 -12.84 0.08
CA GLU A 139 4.58 -11.84 -0.98
C GLU A 139 5.82 -11.73 -1.89
N SER A 140 6.97 -12.24 -1.46
CA SER A 140 8.18 -12.25 -2.27
C SER A 140 8.04 -13.04 -3.58
N PHE A 141 7.01 -13.89 -3.71
CA PHE A 141 6.61 -14.49 -4.99
C PHE A 141 6.32 -13.45 -6.09
N PHE A 142 5.63 -12.35 -5.74
CA PHE A 142 5.16 -11.37 -6.72
C PHE A 142 6.23 -10.31 -7.07
N HIS A 143 7.07 -9.94 -6.10
CA HIS A 143 7.98 -8.79 -6.23
C HIS A 143 9.45 -9.10 -5.89
N GLY A 144 9.79 -10.37 -5.65
CA GLY A 144 11.12 -10.84 -5.28
C GLY A 144 11.52 -10.53 -3.83
N LYS A 145 11.36 -9.29 -3.37
CA LYS A 145 11.58 -8.87 -1.98
C LYS A 145 10.42 -8.02 -1.50
N SER A 146 9.75 -8.47 -0.44
CA SER A 146 8.66 -7.72 0.21
C SER A 146 9.00 -7.31 1.65
N SER A 147 8.38 -6.23 2.11
CA SER A 147 8.38 -5.80 3.51
C SER A 147 7.35 -6.54 4.37
N GLY A 148 6.38 -7.22 3.77
CA GLY A 148 5.25 -7.88 4.42
C GLY A 148 4.16 -6.94 4.95
N LEU A 149 4.28 -5.63 4.73
CA LEU A 149 3.36 -4.64 5.27
C LEU A 149 2.00 -4.63 4.55
N ASP A 150 1.99 -4.82 3.24
CA ASP A 150 0.77 -4.77 2.43
C ASP A 150 -0.17 -5.94 2.77
N PRO A 151 0.29 -7.21 2.82
CA PRO A 151 -0.54 -8.30 3.30
C PRO A 151 -0.91 -8.17 4.78
N LEU A 152 0.01 -7.66 5.63
CA LEU A 152 -0.30 -7.43 7.05
C LEU A 152 -1.48 -6.48 7.23
N ASN A 153 -1.47 -5.35 6.51
CA ASN A 153 -2.56 -4.38 6.58
C ASN A 153 -3.87 -4.97 6.07
N SER A 154 -3.82 -5.69 4.94
CA SER A 154 -5.02 -6.32 4.35
C SER A 154 -5.61 -7.40 5.26
N TYR A 155 -4.75 -8.24 5.85
CA TYR A 155 -5.17 -9.32 6.77
C TYR A 155 -5.80 -8.77 8.04
N LEU A 156 -5.17 -7.77 8.68
CA LEU A 156 -5.66 -7.21 9.93
C LEU A 156 -6.84 -6.24 9.71
N SER A 157 -6.92 -5.59 8.55
CA SER A 157 -7.87 -4.52 8.27
C SER A 157 -7.85 -3.40 9.34
N LEU A 158 -6.65 -3.08 9.82
CA LEU A 158 -6.39 -2.04 10.83
C LEU A 158 -5.35 -1.02 10.34
N PRO A 159 -5.40 0.24 10.79
CA PRO A 159 -4.29 1.17 10.61
C PRO A 159 -3.03 0.65 11.30
N ILE A 160 -1.91 0.66 10.57
CA ILE A 160 -0.59 0.23 11.07
C ILE A 160 0.34 1.44 11.07
N LEU A 161 0.83 1.79 12.25
CA LEU A 161 1.92 2.74 12.43
C LEU A 161 3.24 1.99 12.35
N ILE A 162 4.12 2.50 11.50
CA ILE A 162 5.47 1.98 11.28
C ILE A 162 6.40 3.03 11.85
N ASN A 163 7.08 2.72 12.95
CA ASN A 163 8.09 3.60 13.54
C ASN A 163 9.47 3.33 12.94
N SER A 164 9.73 2.08 12.52
CA SER A 164 10.92 1.68 11.78
C SER A 164 10.69 0.32 11.11
N LYS A 165 11.71 -0.23 10.45
CA LYS A 165 11.63 -1.56 9.83
C LYS A 165 11.20 -2.65 10.82
N ASP A 166 11.62 -2.59 12.08
CA ASP A 166 11.34 -3.64 13.08
C ASP A 166 10.48 -3.13 14.25
N ASN A 167 9.87 -1.96 14.07
CA ASN A 167 8.95 -1.37 15.04
C ASN A 167 7.65 -0.98 14.35
N ILE A 168 6.64 -1.84 14.51
CA ILE A 168 5.30 -1.64 13.99
C ILE A 168 4.28 -1.86 15.10
N GLU A 169 3.17 -1.13 15.03
CA GLU A 169 2.06 -1.24 15.96
C GLU A 169 0.73 -0.92 15.26
N SER A 170 -0.35 -1.51 15.76
CA SER A 170 -1.69 -1.06 15.39
C SER A 170 -1.94 0.31 16.00
N THR A 171 -2.58 1.21 15.25
CA THR A 171 -2.95 2.54 15.75
C THR A 171 -4.40 2.87 15.40
N SER A 172 -4.94 3.91 16.03
CA SER A 172 -6.17 4.57 15.62
C SER A 172 -5.86 5.78 14.76
N ILE A 173 -6.73 6.07 13.80
CA ILE A 173 -6.71 7.35 13.07
C ILE A 173 -7.82 8.25 13.60
N PRO A 174 -7.71 9.59 13.47
CA PRO A 174 -8.79 10.48 13.85
C PRO A 174 -10.09 10.13 13.12
N SER A 175 -11.22 10.49 13.73
CA SER A 175 -12.53 10.32 13.11
C SER A 175 -12.68 11.22 11.90
N GLN A 176 -13.24 10.67 10.82
CA GLN A 176 -13.56 11.45 9.63
C GLN A 176 -14.69 12.44 9.90
N ASN A 177 -14.58 13.63 9.32
CA ASN A 177 -15.63 14.63 9.31
C ASN A 177 -16.28 14.69 7.91
N THR A 178 -17.42 14.02 7.75
CA THR A 178 -18.11 13.97 6.45
C THR A 178 -18.68 15.32 5.99
N GLU A 179 -18.81 16.28 6.89
CA GLU A 179 -19.23 17.66 6.57
C GLU A 179 -18.04 18.58 6.27
N GLY A 180 -16.82 18.12 6.54
CA GLY A 180 -15.61 18.86 6.29
C GLY A 180 -15.28 18.99 4.82
N LYS A 181 -14.63 20.11 4.46
CA LYS A 181 -14.25 20.39 3.06
C LYS A 181 -12.94 19.74 2.67
N GLY A 182 -12.11 19.35 3.64
CA GLY A 182 -10.82 18.76 3.36
C GLY A 182 -10.93 17.28 3.04
N ALA A 183 -9.98 16.79 2.23
CA ALA A 183 -9.91 15.38 1.91
C ALA A 183 -8.49 14.90 1.64
N VAL A 184 -8.26 13.61 1.93
CA VAL A 184 -7.27 12.79 1.25
C VAL A 184 -7.96 12.09 0.09
N PHE A 185 -7.34 12.07 -1.08
CA PHE A 185 -7.90 11.46 -2.28
C PHE A 185 -6.85 10.73 -3.11
N LEU A 186 -7.28 9.73 -3.88
CA LEU A 186 -6.48 9.13 -4.94
C LEU A 186 -6.77 9.84 -6.26
N LEU A 187 -5.73 10.08 -7.02
CA LEU A 187 -5.76 10.66 -8.36
C LEU A 187 -5.23 9.62 -9.35
N ASP A 188 -6.08 9.12 -10.24
CA ASP A 188 -5.69 8.10 -11.22
C ASP A 188 -4.77 8.71 -12.30
N SER A 189 -3.58 8.12 -12.47
CA SER A 189 -2.66 8.52 -13.53
C SER A 189 -3.04 8.00 -14.93
N GLY A 190 -3.92 7.01 -15.00
CA GLY A 190 -4.36 6.35 -16.23
C GLY A 190 -3.31 5.41 -16.85
N ILE A 191 -2.19 5.18 -16.17
CA ILE A 191 -1.14 4.25 -16.58
C ILE A 191 -0.78 3.35 -15.39
N THR A 192 -0.40 2.10 -15.65
CA THR A 192 0.09 1.19 -14.61
C THR A 192 1.53 1.53 -14.23
N GLY A 193 1.85 1.52 -12.93
CA GLY A 193 3.21 1.66 -12.43
C GLY A 193 3.89 0.31 -12.22
N GLU A 194 5.21 0.27 -12.39
CA GLU A 194 6.04 -0.89 -12.03
C GLU A 194 6.93 -0.58 -10.84
N THR A 195 6.87 -1.42 -9.80
CA THR A 195 7.63 -1.22 -8.56
C THR A 195 9.14 -1.34 -8.77
N ALA A 196 9.59 -2.34 -9.53
CA ALA A 196 11.01 -2.68 -9.61
C ALA A 196 11.88 -1.58 -10.26
N PRO A 197 11.51 -0.98 -11.40
CA PRO A 197 12.28 0.13 -11.99
C PRO A 197 12.36 1.35 -11.06
N MET A 198 11.27 1.66 -10.35
CA MET A 198 11.21 2.79 -9.43
C MET A 198 12.13 2.59 -8.22
N VAL A 199 12.12 1.39 -7.63
CA VAL A 199 13.05 1.03 -6.55
C VAL A 199 14.50 1.09 -7.03
N GLN A 200 14.79 0.65 -8.26
CA GLN A 200 16.13 0.74 -8.82
C GLN A 200 16.61 2.19 -8.96
N ILE A 201 15.77 3.09 -9.49
CA ILE A 201 16.07 4.53 -9.58
C ILE A 201 16.38 5.10 -8.18
N PHE A 202 15.55 4.78 -7.19
CA PHE A 202 15.76 5.23 -5.82
C PHE A 202 17.11 4.74 -5.25
N MET A 203 17.41 3.45 -5.42
CA MET A 203 18.67 2.85 -4.92
C MET A 203 19.90 3.41 -5.63
N GLU A 204 19.80 3.77 -6.90
CA GLU A 204 20.88 4.43 -7.64
C GLU A 204 21.11 5.86 -7.12
N ASN A 205 20.03 6.64 -6.96
CA ASN A 205 20.10 8.00 -6.40
C ASN A 205 20.68 7.99 -4.98
N MET A 206 20.36 6.97 -4.18
CA MET A 206 20.90 6.77 -2.83
C MET A 206 22.41 6.58 -2.78
N LYS A 207 23.10 6.31 -3.89
CA LYS A 207 24.58 6.31 -3.94
C LYS A 207 25.16 7.73 -3.87
N GLN A 208 24.39 8.74 -4.29
CA GLN A 208 24.80 10.15 -4.27
C GLN A 208 24.65 10.74 -2.87
N GLU A 209 25.69 11.40 -2.37
CA GLU A 209 25.68 12.00 -1.02
C GLU A 209 24.61 13.10 -0.88
N GLY A 210 24.46 13.97 -1.88
CA GLY A 210 23.43 15.02 -1.86
C GLY A 210 22.01 14.47 -1.72
N PHE A 211 21.70 13.39 -2.44
CA PHE A 211 20.39 12.73 -2.33
C PHE A 211 20.20 12.08 -0.96
N ARG A 212 21.24 11.44 -0.41
CA ARG A 212 21.20 10.87 0.96
C ARG A 212 20.90 11.92 2.02
N ASN A 213 21.55 13.07 1.94
CA ASN A 213 21.33 14.18 2.87
C ASN A 213 19.91 14.76 2.69
N MET A 214 19.44 14.92 1.46
CA MET A 214 18.05 15.33 1.18
C MET A 214 17.03 14.34 1.79
N ILE A 215 17.24 13.02 1.62
CA ILE A 215 16.34 12.02 2.22
C ILE A 215 16.29 12.19 3.74
N LYS A 216 17.46 12.26 4.38
CA LYS A 216 17.56 12.34 5.83
C LYS A 216 16.99 13.64 6.40
N ASP A 217 17.41 14.78 5.85
CA ASP A 217 17.20 16.08 6.47
C ASP A 217 15.91 16.78 5.99
N GLN A 218 15.32 16.32 4.88
CA GLN A 218 14.11 16.89 4.30
C GLN A 218 12.99 15.84 4.17
N PHE A 219 13.19 14.78 3.38
CA PHE A 219 12.11 13.83 3.08
C PHE A 219 11.58 13.13 4.34
N ILE A 220 12.47 12.54 5.15
CA ILE A 220 12.12 11.86 6.41
C ILE A 220 11.52 12.85 7.39
N LYS A 221 12.17 14.01 7.58
CA LYS A 221 11.68 15.08 8.47
C LYS A 221 10.22 15.44 8.18
N HIS A 222 9.88 15.70 6.92
CA HIS A 222 8.52 16.11 6.55
C HIS A 222 7.53 14.94 6.55
N THR A 223 7.98 13.74 6.21
CA THR A 223 7.15 12.52 6.26
C THR A 223 6.75 12.20 7.70
N ASP A 224 7.70 12.17 8.63
CA ASP A 224 7.47 11.88 10.03
C ASP A 224 6.55 12.92 10.68
N ALA A 225 6.78 14.20 10.37
CA ALA A 225 5.91 15.28 10.83
C ALA A 225 4.48 15.16 10.27
N CYS A 226 4.31 14.74 9.01
CA CYS A 226 2.98 14.46 8.45
C CYS A 226 2.27 13.31 9.17
N VAL A 227 3.00 12.23 9.51
CA VAL A 227 2.44 11.11 10.28
C VAL A 227 1.96 11.58 11.65
N GLU A 228 2.80 12.32 12.38
CA GLU A 228 2.46 12.84 13.70
C GLU A 228 1.28 13.83 13.64
N ASP A 229 1.30 14.76 12.68
CA ASP A 229 0.23 15.74 12.54
C ASP A 229 -1.10 15.09 12.13
N PHE A 230 -1.05 14.07 11.26
CA PHE A 230 -2.26 13.33 10.87
C PHE A 230 -2.84 12.57 12.07
N LEU A 231 -2.03 11.83 12.83
CA LEU A 231 -2.50 11.05 13.98
C LEU A 231 -3.05 11.92 15.11
N ASN A 232 -2.49 13.12 15.31
CA ASN A 232 -2.93 14.06 16.33
C ASN A 232 -4.06 15.00 15.87
N GLY A 233 -4.48 14.94 14.60
CA GLY A 233 -5.50 15.84 14.04
C GLY A 233 -5.04 17.28 13.84
N ASN A 234 -3.73 17.52 13.75
CA ASN A 234 -3.11 18.85 13.60
C ASN A 234 -3.17 19.35 12.15
N ILE A 235 -4.36 19.56 11.60
CA ILE A 235 -4.57 19.86 10.16
C ILE A 235 -3.73 21.05 9.67
N LYS A 236 -3.63 22.13 10.44
CA LYS A 236 -2.85 23.31 10.04
C LYS A 236 -1.36 22.97 9.82
N SER A 237 -0.77 22.21 10.74
CA SER A 237 0.63 21.80 10.65
C SER A 237 0.83 20.75 9.55
N LEU A 238 -0.11 19.80 9.45
CA LEU A 238 -0.13 18.77 8.41
C LEU A 238 0.00 19.38 7.01
N PHE A 239 -0.81 20.39 6.67
CA PHE A 239 -0.76 21.02 5.35
C PHE A 239 0.51 21.85 5.11
N GLY A 240 1.13 22.38 6.17
CA GLY A 240 2.47 22.98 6.09
C GLY A 240 3.53 21.94 5.71
N ASN A 241 3.54 20.79 6.39
CA ASN A 241 4.48 19.70 6.13
C ASN A 241 4.21 18.99 4.79
N LEU A 242 2.95 18.82 4.39
CA LEU A 242 2.56 18.26 3.09
C LEU A 242 3.08 19.11 1.94
N LYS A 243 3.01 20.45 2.05
CA LYS A 243 3.58 21.34 1.03
C LYS A 243 5.08 21.10 0.87
N GLN A 244 5.81 21.02 1.98
CA GLN A 244 7.25 20.78 1.94
C GLN A 244 7.57 19.40 1.37
N LEU A 245 6.87 18.35 1.82
CA LEU A 245 7.03 17.00 1.28
C LEU A 245 6.73 16.94 -0.22
N SER A 246 5.67 17.61 -0.69
CA SER A 246 5.29 17.67 -2.09
C SER A 246 6.36 18.34 -2.97
N ASN A 247 7.00 19.41 -2.47
CA ASN A 247 8.16 20.04 -3.12
C ASN A 247 9.35 19.08 -3.20
N VAL A 248 9.73 18.48 -2.07
CA VAL A 248 10.86 17.54 -2.02
C VAL A 248 10.68 16.38 -3.00
N VAL A 249 9.47 15.81 -3.06
CA VAL A 249 9.12 14.76 -4.02
C VAL A 249 9.19 15.27 -5.46
N PHE A 250 8.63 16.45 -5.75
CA PHE A 250 8.65 17.01 -7.10
C PHE A 250 10.07 17.25 -7.61
N ASP A 251 10.96 17.78 -6.77
CA ASP A 251 12.32 18.15 -7.17
C ASP A 251 13.24 16.95 -7.31
N ASN A 252 13.11 15.95 -6.42
CA ASN A 252 14.08 14.87 -6.29
C ASN A 252 13.60 13.51 -6.81
N PHE A 253 12.28 13.33 -6.96
CA PHE A 253 11.67 12.07 -7.40
C PHE A 253 10.94 12.25 -8.75
N LYS A 254 11.24 13.33 -9.48
CA LYS A 254 10.63 13.65 -10.78
C LYS A 254 10.56 12.48 -11.78
N PRO A 255 11.59 11.62 -11.92
CA PRO A 255 11.52 10.44 -12.81
C PRO A 255 10.46 9.41 -12.41
N MET A 256 9.98 9.47 -11.16
CA MET A 256 9.01 8.56 -10.56
C MET A 256 7.60 9.15 -10.55
N ILE A 257 7.43 10.36 -11.10
CA ILE A 257 6.15 11.03 -11.30
C ILE A 257 5.84 10.94 -12.80
N PRO A 258 4.67 10.43 -13.21
CA PRO A 258 4.28 10.42 -14.61
C PRO A 258 4.35 11.84 -15.21
N SER A 259 4.98 11.98 -16.39
CA SER A 259 5.32 13.29 -16.98
C SER A 259 4.10 14.21 -17.16
N LYS A 260 2.94 13.64 -17.50
CA LYS A 260 1.66 14.36 -17.64
C LYS A 260 1.21 15.06 -16.35
N PHE A 261 1.70 14.60 -15.18
CA PHE A 261 1.35 15.15 -13.88
C PHE A 261 2.35 16.20 -13.38
N HIS A 262 3.48 16.43 -14.05
CA HIS A 262 4.48 17.40 -13.56
C HIS A 262 3.90 18.82 -13.44
N GLN A 263 3.18 19.28 -14.47
CA GLN A 263 2.55 20.61 -14.44
C GLN A 263 1.44 20.70 -13.38
N LEU A 264 0.63 19.64 -13.24
CA LEU A 264 -0.44 19.58 -12.23
C LEU A 264 0.14 19.58 -10.82
N TRP A 265 1.23 18.85 -10.59
CA TRP A 265 1.90 18.79 -9.31
C TRP A 265 2.45 20.15 -8.90
N GLN A 266 3.18 20.80 -9.79
CA GLN A 266 3.71 22.15 -9.59
C GLN A 266 2.59 23.16 -9.31
N LYS A 267 1.51 23.15 -10.10
CA LYS A 267 0.36 24.03 -9.90
C LYS A 267 -0.28 23.85 -8.52
N GLY A 268 -0.40 22.61 -8.04
CA GLY A 268 -0.94 22.34 -6.69
C GLY A 268 -0.12 23.04 -5.60
N ILE A 269 1.21 22.93 -5.68
CA ILE A 269 2.15 23.56 -4.75
C ILE A 269 2.06 25.10 -4.77
N GLU A 270 1.97 25.69 -5.97
CA GLU A 270 1.93 27.14 -6.17
C GLU A 270 0.61 27.75 -5.69
N THR A 271 -0.51 27.10 -6.02
CA THR A 271 -1.87 27.58 -5.68
C THR A 271 -2.29 27.25 -4.25
N ASN A 272 -1.74 26.18 -3.67
CA ASN A 272 -2.19 25.57 -2.41
C ASN A 272 -3.60 24.96 -2.48
N ASP A 273 -4.12 24.71 -3.69
CA ASP A 273 -5.42 24.04 -3.87
C ASP A 273 -5.36 22.56 -3.47
N TYR A 274 -4.21 21.93 -3.67
CA TYR A 274 -3.91 20.56 -3.26
C TYR A 274 -2.40 20.31 -3.19
N TYR A 275 -1.99 19.30 -2.45
CA TYR A 275 -0.63 18.76 -2.47
C TYR A 275 -0.64 17.31 -2.88
N LEU A 276 0.32 16.91 -3.71
CA LEU A 276 0.45 15.54 -4.19
C LEU A 276 1.69 14.87 -3.59
N LYS A 277 1.62 13.56 -3.41
CA LYS A 277 2.75 12.68 -3.13
C LYS A 277 2.60 11.37 -3.89
N LEU A 278 3.70 10.61 -3.98
CA LEU A 278 3.66 9.28 -4.57
C LEU A 278 2.70 8.39 -3.76
N CYS A 279 1.99 7.49 -4.45
CA CYS A 279 1.31 6.36 -3.83
C CYS A 279 2.09 5.09 -4.17
N GLY A 280 2.59 4.39 -3.16
CA GLY A 280 3.46 3.23 -3.40
C GLY A 280 4.78 3.62 -4.05
N SER A 281 5.22 2.89 -5.08
CA SER A 281 6.53 3.13 -5.70
C SER A 281 6.59 4.37 -6.61
N GLY A 282 5.45 4.88 -7.07
CA GLY A 282 5.41 5.84 -8.18
C GLY A 282 5.52 5.16 -9.55
N GLY A 283 5.74 5.97 -10.60
CA GLY A 283 5.86 5.54 -12.00
C GLY A 283 4.53 5.35 -12.73
N GLY A 284 3.41 5.38 -12.02
CA GLY A 284 2.06 5.19 -12.54
C GLY A 284 1.10 4.91 -11.39
N GLY A 285 -0.04 4.33 -11.69
CA GLY A 285 -1.06 3.97 -10.72
C GLY A 285 -1.80 5.18 -10.16
N TYR A 286 -2.12 5.15 -8.87
CA TYR A 286 -2.63 6.31 -8.18
C TYR A 286 -1.52 7.26 -7.74
N ILE A 287 -1.86 8.53 -7.64
CA ILE A 287 -1.12 9.56 -6.93
C ILE A 287 -1.96 9.95 -5.72
N LEU A 288 -1.34 10.10 -4.55
CA LEU A 288 -2.07 10.47 -3.33
C LEU A 288 -2.12 11.99 -3.22
N GLY A 289 -3.32 12.55 -3.07
CA GLY A 289 -3.59 13.97 -2.97
C GLY A 289 -4.21 14.37 -1.64
N PHE A 290 -3.92 15.59 -1.21
CA PHE A 290 -4.41 16.19 0.02
C PHE A 290 -4.93 17.59 -0.28
N THR A 291 -6.10 17.94 0.22
CA THR A 291 -6.69 19.26 0.03
C THR A 291 -7.48 19.71 1.26
N GLN A 292 -7.51 21.01 1.52
CA GLN A 292 -8.40 21.61 2.53
C GLN A 292 -9.77 21.96 1.94
N ASP A 293 -9.93 21.88 0.62
CA ASP A 293 -11.17 22.21 -0.11
C ASP A 293 -11.30 21.32 -1.35
N LEU A 294 -12.06 20.22 -1.20
CA LEU A 294 -12.26 19.21 -2.23
C LEU A 294 -12.92 19.79 -3.50
N ASP A 295 -13.78 20.79 -3.38
CA ASP A 295 -14.43 21.41 -4.54
C ASP A 295 -13.43 22.25 -5.35
N LYS A 296 -12.51 22.96 -4.67
CA LYS A 296 -11.40 23.64 -5.37
C LYS A 296 -10.46 22.65 -6.02
N ALA A 297 -10.07 21.58 -5.32
CA ALA A 297 -9.22 20.54 -5.89
C ALA A 297 -9.86 19.90 -7.14
N LYS A 298 -11.15 19.54 -7.10
CA LYS A 298 -11.90 19.02 -8.26
C LYS A 298 -11.91 19.98 -9.45
N LYS A 299 -12.04 21.29 -9.20
CA LYS A 299 -11.98 22.32 -10.27
C LYS A 299 -10.56 22.43 -10.85
N ALA A 300 -9.54 22.42 -9.99
CA ALA A 300 -8.15 22.55 -10.39
C ALA A 300 -7.64 21.31 -11.15
N LEU A 301 -8.15 20.12 -10.80
CA LEU A 301 -7.86 18.81 -11.40
C LEU A 301 -8.96 18.34 -12.38
N LYS A 302 -9.66 19.29 -13.01
CA LYS A 302 -10.73 18.97 -13.97
C LYS A 302 -10.21 18.04 -15.08
N GLY A 303 -10.95 16.97 -15.35
CA GLY A 303 -10.59 15.94 -16.32
C GLY A 303 -9.91 14.72 -15.70
N HIS A 304 -9.67 14.72 -14.38
CA HIS A 304 -9.19 13.57 -13.63
C HIS A 304 -10.24 13.04 -12.67
N THR A 305 -10.20 11.73 -12.41
CA THR A 305 -11.03 11.06 -11.40
C THR A 305 -10.35 11.16 -10.05
N LEU A 306 -11.07 11.69 -9.06
CA LEU A 306 -10.64 11.77 -7.67
C LEU A 306 -11.48 10.81 -6.83
N GLU A 307 -10.83 9.86 -6.17
CA GLU A 307 -11.48 8.95 -5.22
C GLU A 307 -11.16 9.40 -3.80
N VAL A 308 -12.18 9.76 -3.01
CA VAL A 308 -11.98 10.21 -1.63
C VAL A 308 -11.63 9.02 -0.73
N VAL A 309 -10.56 9.17 0.03
CA VAL A 309 -10.03 8.17 0.97
C VAL A 309 -10.39 8.51 2.41
N TYR A 310 -10.33 9.81 2.76
CA TYR A 310 -10.53 10.30 4.12
C TYR A 310 -11.02 11.76 4.07
N ASN A 311 -11.98 12.13 4.92
CA ASN A 311 -12.44 13.51 5.06
C ASN A 311 -11.95 14.15 6.37
N PHE A 312 -11.35 15.35 6.25
CA PHE A 312 -10.87 16.17 7.38
C PHE A 312 -11.98 17.03 7.97
#